data_AF-A0A937WZK4-F1
#
_entry.id   AF-A0A937WZK4-F1
#
_cell.length_a   1.000
_cell.length_b   1.000
_cell.length_c   1.000
_cell.angle_alpha   90.00
_cell.angle_beta   90.00
_cell.angle_gamma   90.00
#
_symmetry.space_group_name_H-M   'P 1'
#
loop_
_entity.id
_entity.type
_entity.pdbx_description
1 polymer ?
#
loop_
_entity_poly.entity_id
_entity_poly.type
_entity_poly.pdbx_seq_one_letter_code
_entity_poly.pdbx_strand_id
1 'polypeptide(L)'
;MSLSICPWKYGKKWVYSITYDEALADLHRFAVPMHEEYGIPGHVEVVVGQMGEIRQIGQSSYNGFRHMNGEELKALIGAGWGVGNHSWSHEIIRPERVDHELREAKDVLEDAISRPVVFFCSPGDNTNMADHVLDACRRYG
;
A
#
# COMPACT_ATOMS: atom_id res chain seq x y z
N MET A 1 12.91 -34.03 -13.27
CA MET A 1 12.14 -33.18 -12.32
C MET A 1 10.70 -33.12 -12.82
N SER A 2 9.72 -33.44 -11.98
CA SER A 2 8.31 -33.20 -12.30
C SER A 2 7.90 -31.85 -11.71
N LEU A 3 7.37 -30.94 -12.55
CA LEU A 3 6.70 -29.73 -12.10
C LEU A 3 5.29 -30.10 -11.61
N SER A 4 4.86 -29.53 -10.49
CA SER A 4 3.50 -29.65 -9.98
C SER A 4 3.00 -28.29 -9.51
N ILE A 5 1.69 -28.08 -9.54
CA ILE A 5 1.07 -26.89 -8.97
C ILE A 5 1.39 -26.85 -7.46
N CYS A 6 1.94 -25.74 -6.99
CA CYS A 6 2.19 -25.53 -5.57
C CYS A 6 0.84 -25.41 -4.84
N PRO A 7 0.55 -26.26 -3.84
CA PRO A 7 -0.64 -26.07 -3.02
C PRO A 7 -0.50 -24.79 -2.19
N TRP A 8 -1.62 -24.20 -1.79
CA TRP A 8 -1.59 -23.07 -0.86
C TRP A 8 -0.85 -23.44 0.42
N LYS A 9 -0.23 -22.43 1.04
CA LYS A 9 0.49 -22.58 2.32
C LYS A 9 -0.35 -23.42 3.29
N TYR A 10 0.26 -24.45 3.88
CA TYR A 10 -0.40 -25.42 4.77
C TYR A 10 -1.47 -26.32 4.13
N GLY A 11 -1.45 -26.51 2.80
CA GLY A 11 -2.40 -27.38 2.11
C GLY A 11 -3.84 -26.86 2.14
N LYS A 12 -4.03 -25.54 2.28
CA LYS A 12 -5.36 -24.92 2.33
C LYS A 12 -6.06 -25.02 0.97
N LYS A 13 -7.40 -25.00 0.99
CA LYS A 13 -8.23 -25.06 -0.21
C LYS A 13 -8.59 -23.68 -0.77
N TRP A 14 -8.42 -22.64 0.03
CA TRP A 14 -8.75 -21.26 -0.29
C TRP A 14 -7.76 -20.33 0.39
N VAL A 15 -7.66 -19.11 -0.15
CA VAL A 15 -6.84 -18.03 0.38
C VAL A 15 -7.64 -16.73 0.27
N TYR A 16 -7.25 -15.76 1.08
CA TYR A 16 -7.75 -14.41 1.07
C TYR A 16 -6.60 -13.49 1.42
N SER A 17 -6.72 -12.24 1.00
CA SER A 17 -5.84 -11.13 1.38
C SER A 17 -6.71 -10.02 1.95
N ILE A 18 -6.19 -9.32 2.95
CA ILE A 18 -6.84 -8.14 3.51
C ILE A 18 -5.89 -6.97 3.29
N THR A 19 -6.33 -5.99 2.53
CA THR A 19 -5.60 -4.76 2.25
C THR A 19 -6.39 -3.59 2.81
N TYR A 20 -5.68 -2.55 3.22
CA TYR A 20 -6.25 -1.32 3.72
C TYR A 20 -5.61 -0.14 3.00
N ASP A 21 -6.42 0.58 2.25
CA ASP A 21 -5.95 1.75 1.53
C ASP A 21 -5.72 2.91 2.51
N GLU A 22 -5.03 3.95 2.03
CA GLU A 22 -4.70 5.20 2.73
C GLU A 22 -3.67 5.10 3.86
N ALA A 23 -3.48 3.95 4.50
CA ALA A 23 -2.63 3.80 5.69
C ALA A 23 -3.00 4.75 6.84
N LEU A 24 -4.30 4.85 7.16
CA LEU A 24 -4.77 5.66 8.28
C LEU A 24 -4.29 5.12 9.63
N ALA A 25 -3.79 5.99 10.51
CA ALA A 25 -3.26 5.60 11.82
C ALA A 25 -4.30 4.90 12.73
N ASP A 26 -5.59 5.14 12.51
CA ASP A 26 -6.70 4.51 13.23
C ASP A 26 -6.73 2.97 13.08
N LEU A 27 -6.06 2.41 12.06
CA LEU A 27 -5.88 0.96 11.93
C LEU A 27 -5.24 0.36 13.19
N HIS A 28 -4.29 1.04 13.83
CA HIS A 28 -3.67 0.57 15.08
C HIS A 28 -4.69 0.38 16.22
N ARG A 29 -5.78 1.14 16.20
CA ARG A 29 -6.84 1.07 17.20
C ARG A 29 -7.88 -0.01 16.88
N PHE A 30 -8.20 -0.20 15.60
CA PHE A 30 -9.37 -0.99 15.20
C PHE A 30 -9.04 -2.28 14.46
N ALA A 31 -8.08 -2.26 13.54
CA ALA A 31 -7.79 -3.39 12.65
C ALA A 31 -6.61 -4.23 13.14
N VAL A 32 -5.49 -3.59 13.46
CA VAL A 32 -4.24 -4.26 13.85
C VAL A 32 -4.44 -5.24 15.02
N PRO A 33 -5.17 -4.90 16.10
CA PRO A 33 -5.39 -5.85 17.20
C PRO A 33 -6.13 -7.11 16.77
N MET A 34 -7.07 -7.00 15.82
CA MET A 34 -7.79 -8.17 15.29
C MET A 34 -6.86 -9.06 14.47
N HIS A 35 -6.00 -8.46 13.64
CA HIS A 35 -5.00 -9.19 12.86
C HIS A 35 -4.01 -9.96 13.75
N GLU A 36 -3.59 -9.35 14.86
CA GLU A 36 -2.75 -10.00 15.87
C GLU A 36 -3.47 -11.15 16.57
N GLU A 37 -4.71 -10.95 17.01
CA GLU A 37 -5.54 -11.97 17.68
C GLU A 37 -5.70 -13.24 16.83
N TYR A 38 -5.95 -13.06 15.52
CA TYR A 38 -6.21 -14.17 14.61
C TYR A 38 -4.96 -14.67 13.87
N GLY A 39 -3.80 -14.02 14.06
CA GLY A 39 -2.54 -14.41 13.41
C GLY A 39 -2.56 -14.26 11.88
N ILE A 40 -3.27 -13.25 11.37
CA ILE A 40 -3.42 -12.97 9.94
C ILE A 40 -2.71 -11.64 9.65
N PRO A 41 -1.66 -11.59 8.82
CA PRO A 41 -1.07 -10.31 8.44
C PRO A 41 -1.96 -9.55 7.45
N GLY A 42 -1.98 -8.22 7.55
CA GLY A 42 -2.61 -7.34 6.57
C GLY A 42 -1.60 -6.69 5.63
N HIS A 43 -2.09 -5.85 4.74
CA HIS A 43 -1.29 -5.00 3.87
C HIS A 43 -1.86 -3.58 3.90
N VAL A 44 -1.01 -2.55 3.92
CA VAL A 44 -1.46 -1.14 3.87
C VAL A 44 -0.93 -0.45 2.63
N GLU A 45 -1.75 0.37 1.99
CA GLU A 45 -1.39 1.15 0.80
C GLU A 45 -1.24 2.62 1.18
N VAL A 46 -0.08 3.20 0.93
CA VAL A 46 0.30 4.53 1.47
C VAL A 46 0.14 5.60 0.42
N VAL A 47 -0.61 6.66 0.74
CA VAL A 47 -0.57 7.93 -0.02
C VAL A 47 0.67 8.71 0.41
N VAL A 48 1.74 8.59 -0.36
CA VAL A 48 3.09 8.94 0.09
C VAL A 48 3.23 10.44 0.38
N GLY A 49 2.59 11.30 -0.42
CA GLY A 49 2.66 12.75 -0.26
C GLY A 49 2.01 13.29 1.02
N GLN A 50 1.26 12.45 1.76
CA GLN A 50 0.67 12.81 3.05
C GLN A 50 1.04 11.83 4.16
N MET A 51 2.14 11.07 4.02
CA MET A 51 2.64 10.18 5.06
C MET A 51 2.96 10.97 6.35
N GLY A 52 2.38 10.54 7.46
CA GLY A 52 2.47 11.22 8.76
C GLY A 52 1.59 12.46 8.92
N GLU A 53 0.92 12.92 7.86
CA GLU A 53 0.13 14.14 7.84
C GLU A 53 -1.36 13.89 8.09
N ILE A 54 -2.08 14.96 8.42
CA ILE A 54 -3.55 14.95 8.41
C ILE A 54 -4.02 14.96 6.96
N ARG A 55 -4.87 14.00 6.62
CA ARG A 55 -5.43 13.86 5.29
C ARG A 55 -6.21 15.10 4.89
N GLN A 56 -5.87 15.64 3.73
CA GLN A 56 -6.55 16.75 3.07
C GLN A 56 -6.50 16.55 1.56
N ILE A 57 -7.33 15.63 1.03
CA ILE A 57 -7.39 15.28 -0.38
C ILE A 57 -8.83 15.46 -0.90
N GLY A 58 -8.99 16.32 -1.90
CA GLY A 58 -10.27 16.59 -2.54
C GLY A 58 -11.41 16.84 -1.55
N GLN A 59 -12.53 16.13 -1.75
CA GLN A 59 -13.71 16.13 -0.86
C GLN A 59 -13.86 14.79 -0.12
N SER A 60 -12.75 14.10 0.17
CA SER A 60 -12.78 12.78 0.81
C SER A 60 -13.43 12.83 2.19
N SER A 61 -14.26 11.83 2.50
CA SER A 61 -14.81 11.62 3.86
C SER A 61 -13.74 11.22 4.89
N TYR A 62 -12.54 10.86 4.44
CA TYR A 62 -11.39 10.60 5.31
C TYR A 62 -10.57 11.86 5.59
N ASN A 63 -10.93 13.02 5.05
CA ASN A 63 -10.24 14.27 5.42
C ASN A 63 -10.38 14.52 6.93
N GLY A 64 -9.28 14.92 7.57
CA GLY A 64 -9.19 15.09 9.02
C GLY A 64 -8.67 13.86 9.79
N PHE A 65 -8.62 12.68 9.15
CA PHE A 65 -7.92 11.52 9.71
C PHE A 65 -6.42 11.63 9.44
N ARG A 66 -5.58 11.01 10.27
CA ARG A 66 -4.12 11.05 10.10
C ARG A 66 -3.61 9.81 9.37
N HIS A 67 -2.72 9.98 8.40
CA HIS A 67 -1.95 8.86 7.84
C HIS A 67 -0.81 8.46 8.77
N MET A 68 -0.42 7.19 8.74
CA MET A 68 0.76 6.67 9.43
C MET A 68 2.03 7.36 8.92
N ASN A 69 3.01 7.54 9.81
CA ASN A 69 4.36 7.94 9.43
C ASN A 69 5.27 6.72 9.20
N GLY A 70 6.51 6.95 8.76
CA GLY A 70 7.47 5.87 8.47
C GLY A 70 7.76 4.93 9.65
N GLU A 71 7.81 5.43 10.89
CA GLU A 71 8.08 4.59 12.06
C GLU A 71 6.89 3.68 12.41
N GLU A 72 5.66 4.17 12.23
CA GLU A 72 4.44 3.36 12.39
C GLU A 72 4.34 2.28 11.31
N LEU A 73 4.69 2.62 10.07
CA LEU A 73 4.76 1.65 8.97
C LEU A 73 5.84 0.58 9.24
N LYS A 74 7.02 0.96 9.75
CA LYS A 74 8.05 -0.01 10.18
C LYS A 74 7.55 -0.93 11.29
N ALA A 75 6.77 -0.42 12.24
CA ALA A 75 6.19 -1.23 13.29
C ALA A 75 5.22 -2.29 12.73
N LEU A 76 4.35 -1.93 11.78
CA LEU A 76 3.47 -2.88 11.09
C LEU A 76 4.25 -3.95 10.33
N ILE A 77 5.27 -3.52 9.60
CA ILE A 77 6.19 -4.40 8.89
C ILE A 77 6.84 -5.41 9.85
N GLY A 78 7.25 -4.95 11.04
CA GLY A 78 7.79 -5.80 12.10
C GLY A 78 6.76 -6.81 12.63
N ALA A 79 5.48 -6.48 12.62
CA ALA A 79 4.35 -7.37 12.92
C ALA A 79 3.96 -8.29 11.74
N GLY A 80 4.68 -8.26 10.63
CA GLY A 80 4.48 -9.13 9.48
C GLY A 80 3.54 -8.58 8.41
N TRP A 81 3.15 -7.31 8.49
CA TRP A 81 2.34 -6.65 7.47
C TRP A 81 3.15 -6.31 6.22
N GLY A 82 2.46 -6.17 5.09
CA GLY A 82 3.00 -5.56 3.88
C GLY A 82 2.66 -4.08 3.76
N VAL A 83 3.44 -3.38 2.95
CA VAL A 83 3.28 -1.94 2.66
C VAL A 83 3.43 -1.75 1.15
N GLY A 84 2.49 -1.02 0.55
CA GLY A 84 2.47 -0.70 -0.87
C GLY A 84 2.27 0.78 -1.15
N ASN A 85 2.49 1.15 -2.41
CA ASN A 85 2.39 2.52 -2.91
C ASN A 85 0.97 2.79 -3.43
N HIS A 86 0.31 3.80 -2.86
CA HIS A 86 -1.02 4.28 -3.28
C HIS A 86 -0.97 5.62 -4.01
N SER A 87 0.09 5.82 -4.79
CA SER A 87 0.51 7.08 -5.43
C SER A 87 1.04 8.14 -4.46
N TRP A 88 1.50 9.26 -5.03
CA TRP A 88 1.92 10.42 -4.26
C TRP A 88 0.71 11.22 -3.76
N SER A 89 -0.21 11.56 -4.66
CA SER A 89 -1.27 12.55 -4.41
C SER A 89 -2.68 11.97 -4.27
N HIS A 90 -2.86 10.68 -4.59
CA HIS A 90 -4.19 10.04 -4.72
C HIS A 90 -5.02 10.60 -5.90
N GLU A 91 -4.43 11.38 -6.81
CA GLU A 91 -5.12 11.89 -8.00
C GLU A 91 -5.07 10.90 -9.18
N ILE A 92 -5.75 11.26 -10.28
CA ILE A 92 -5.57 10.57 -11.56
C ILE A 92 -4.15 10.86 -12.08
N ILE A 93 -3.37 9.80 -12.25
CA ILE A 93 -1.98 9.83 -12.69
C ILE A 93 -1.98 10.11 -14.19
N ARG A 94 -1.66 11.36 -14.56
CA ARG A 94 -1.47 11.75 -15.96
C ARG A 94 -0.08 11.32 -16.46
N PRO A 95 0.11 11.08 -17.77
CA PRO A 95 1.41 10.64 -18.32
C PRO A 95 2.59 11.50 -17.87
N GLU A 96 2.38 12.82 -17.72
CA GLU A 96 3.44 13.77 -17.35
C GLU A 96 3.76 13.75 -15.84
N ARG A 97 2.93 13.11 -15.03
CA ARG A 97 3.06 13.03 -13.56
C ARG A 97 3.50 11.65 -13.07
N VAL A 98 3.56 10.65 -13.96
CA VAL A 98 3.90 9.25 -13.63
C VAL A 98 5.16 9.11 -12.79
N ASP A 99 6.21 9.88 -13.11
CA ASP A 99 7.48 9.79 -12.39
C ASP A 99 7.33 10.21 -10.91
N HIS A 100 6.62 11.31 -10.66
CA HIS A 100 6.34 11.80 -9.32
C HIS A 100 5.38 10.88 -8.55
N GLU A 101 4.29 10.48 -9.21
CA GLU A 101 3.23 9.69 -8.59
C GLU A 101 3.66 8.25 -8.28
N LEU A 102 4.63 7.69 -9.01
CA LEU A 102 5.03 6.29 -8.86
C LEU A 102 6.48 6.14 -8.40
N ARG A 103 7.46 6.61 -9.19
CA ARG A 103 8.88 6.38 -8.89
C ARG A 103 9.29 7.15 -7.63
N GLU A 104 9.06 8.45 -7.60
CA GLU A 104 9.46 9.27 -6.45
C GLU A 104 8.68 8.88 -5.19
N ALA A 105 7.38 8.59 -5.33
CA ALA A 105 6.57 8.05 -4.25
C ALA A 105 7.15 6.73 -3.71
N LYS A 106 7.53 5.80 -4.59
CA LYS A 106 8.17 4.54 -4.22
C LYS A 106 9.49 4.80 -3.49
N ASP A 107 10.38 5.61 -4.06
CA ASP A 107 11.71 5.90 -3.49
C ASP A 107 11.58 6.49 -2.07
N VAL A 108 10.68 7.47 -1.88
CA VAL A 108 10.42 8.10 -0.57
C VAL A 108 9.83 7.10 0.43
N LEU A 109 8.92 6.24 0.00
CA LEU A 109 8.33 5.24 0.86
C LEU A 109 9.37 4.18 1.27
N GLU A 110 10.19 3.71 0.33
CA GLU A 110 11.27 2.75 0.57
C GLU A 110 12.31 3.30 1.55
N ASP A 111 12.71 4.56 1.40
CA ASP A 111 13.59 5.26 2.34
C ASP A 111 12.96 5.33 3.73
N ALA A 112 11.68 5.70 3.79
CA ALA A 112 10.95 5.84 5.05
C ALA A 112 10.80 4.52 5.80
N ILE A 113 10.66 3.38 5.12
CA ILE A 113 10.47 2.05 5.75
C ILE A 113 11.72 1.16 5.72
N SER A 114 12.77 1.60 5.02
CA SER A 114 14.02 0.86 4.79
C SER A 114 13.83 -0.53 4.20
N ARG A 115 12.84 -0.69 3.29
CA ARG A 115 12.52 -1.96 2.61
C ARG A 115 11.99 -1.69 1.21
N PRO A 116 12.15 -2.63 0.27
CA PRO A 116 11.56 -2.51 -1.06
C PRO A 116 10.03 -2.49 -1.04
N VAL A 117 9.44 -1.67 -1.89
CA VAL A 117 7.99 -1.56 -2.14
C VAL A 117 7.74 -2.08 -3.56
N VAL A 118 7.05 -3.22 -3.65
CA VAL A 118 6.82 -3.94 -4.93
C VAL A 118 5.33 -4.04 -5.30
N PHE A 119 4.48 -3.36 -4.53
CA PHE A 119 3.04 -3.32 -4.75
C PHE A 119 2.61 -1.87 -5.02
N PHE A 120 1.79 -1.73 -6.06
CA PHE A 120 1.05 -0.52 -6.37
C PHE A 120 -0.45 -0.82 -6.28
N CYS A 121 -1.17 0.00 -5.53
CA CYS A 121 -2.63 -0.02 -5.49
C CYS A 121 -3.17 1.26 -6.13
N SER A 122 -4.07 1.11 -7.10
CA SER A 122 -4.66 2.23 -7.84
C SER A 122 -5.55 3.09 -6.94
N PRO A 123 -5.29 4.41 -6.77
CA PRO A 123 -6.09 5.25 -5.88
C PRO A 123 -7.47 5.55 -6.44
N GLY A 124 -8.46 5.57 -5.55
CA GLY A 124 -9.88 5.86 -5.81
C GLY A 124 -10.63 4.71 -6.50
N ASP A 125 -10.18 4.31 -7.69
CA ASP A 125 -10.74 3.22 -8.48
C ASP A 125 -9.71 2.71 -9.52
N ASN A 126 -10.16 1.93 -10.50
CA ASN A 126 -9.28 1.36 -11.54
C ASN A 126 -8.83 2.36 -12.62
N THR A 127 -9.17 3.65 -12.53
CA THR A 127 -8.77 4.66 -13.53
C THR A 127 -7.25 4.75 -13.66
N ASN A 128 -6.50 4.58 -12.56
CA ASN A 128 -5.04 4.55 -12.58
C ASN A 128 -4.45 3.18 -12.94
N MET A 129 -5.24 2.25 -13.46
CA MET A 129 -4.75 1.06 -14.17
C MET A 129 -4.59 1.29 -15.68
N ALA A 130 -4.44 2.54 -16.11
CA ALA A 130 -4.18 2.90 -17.50
C ALA A 130 -2.80 2.40 -17.97
N ASP A 131 -2.65 2.20 -19.29
CA ASP A 131 -1.44 1.60 -19.88
C ASP A 131 -0.15 2.31 -19.48
N HIS A 132 -0.13 3.65 -19.47
CA HIS A 132 1.06 4.43 -19.10
C HIS A 132 1.44 4.27 -17.62
N VAL A 133 0.46 4.01 -16.73
CA VAL A 133 0.72 3.73 -15.31
C VAL A 133 1.24 2.30 -15.15
N LEU A 134 0.59 1.31 -15.78
CA LEU A 134 1.01 -0.08 -15.70
C LEU A 134 2.40 -0.32 -16.30
N ASP A 135 2.72 0.33 -17.42
CA ASP A 135 4.05 0.27 -18.03
C ASP A 135 5.11 0.90 -17.13
N ALA A 136 4.77 1.94 -16.39
CA ALA A 136 5.66 2.56 -15.42
C ALA A 136 5.87 1.68 -14.19
N CYS A 137 4.81 1.08 -13.62
CA CYS A 137 4.95 0.11 -12.53
C CYS A 137 5.86 -1.06 -12.93
N ARG A 138 5.70 -1.62 -14.14
CA ARG A 138 6.60 -2.68 -14.64
C ARG A 138 8.06 -2.23 -14.77
N ARG A 139 8.28 -0.95 -15.08
CA ARG A 139 9.63 -0.38 -15.26
C ARG A 139 10.31 -0.08 -13.94
N TYR A 140 9.56 0.39 -12.94
CA TYR A 140 10.09 0.80 -11.64
C TYR A 140 10.22 -0.36 -10.64
N GLY A 141 9.56 -1.49 -10.93
CA GLY A 141 9.52 -2.66 -10.05
C GLY A 141 8.55 -2.48 -8.90
#